data_AF-A0A3N4JYW5-F1
#
_entry.id   AF-A0A3N4JYW5-F1
#
_cell.length_a   1.000
_cell.length_b   1.000
_cell.length_c   1.000
_cell.angle_alpha   90.00
_cell.angle_beta   90.00
_cell.angle_gamma   90.00
#
_symmetry.space_group_name_H-M   'P 1'
#
loop_
_entity.id
_entity.type
_entity.pdbx_description
1 polymer ?
#
loop_
_entity_poly.entity_id
_entity_poly.type
_entity_poly.pdbx_seq_one_letter_code
_entity_poly.pdbx_strand_id
1 'polypeptide(L)'
;IFVSCTPEIQEYLSGLDEPADMWDRLREKLDTAASRAGQTMIARQFNQSKPEPNQPIQRYLSRLLQFRRRLAGTEQAISDEAFSLHLISTLPTTFNSSVDIVLYQPEGYTVENLMAKIVEAEAT
;
A
#
# COMPACT_ATOMS: atom_id res chain seq x y z
N ILE A 1 23.80 13.17 -3.06
CA ILE A 1 22.94 11.95 -3.15
C ILE A 1 23.80 10.71 -2.94
N PHE A 2 24.77 10.45 -3.82
CA PHE A 2 25.69 9.30 -3.74
C PHE A 2 26.26 8.99 -2.33
N VAL A 3 26.94 9.95 -1.70
CA VAL A 3 27.57 9.77 -0.37
C VAL A 3 26.56 9.56 0.77
N SER A 4 25.28 9.80 0.54
CA SER A 4 24.20 9.64 1.53
C SER A 4 23.45 8.31 1.37
N CYS A 5 23.80 7.49 0.37
CA CYS A 5 23.19 6.20 0.10
C CYS A 5 23.91 5.05 0.83
N THR A 6 23.22 3.91 1.00
CA THR A 6 23.87 2.68 1.50
C THR A 6 24.88 2.15 0.48
N PRO A 7 25.86 1.32 0.88
CA PRO A 7 26.85 0.76 -0.04
C PRO A 7 26.23 0.02 -1.24
N GLU A 8 25.12 -0.71 -1.06
CA GLU A 8 24.46 -1.41 -2.17
C GLU A 8 23.90 -0.43 -3.21
N ILE A 9 23.35 0.70 -2.76
CA ILE A 9 22.82 1.74 -3.64
C ILE A 9 23.96 2.52 -4.30
N GLN A 10 25.08 2.73 -3.59
CA GLN A 10 26.27 3.34 -4.17
C GLN A 10 26.84 2.50 -5.32
N GLU A 11 26.78 1.17 -5.23
CA GLU A 11 27.18 0.28 -6.32
C GLU A 11 26.34 0.52 -7.59
N TYR A 12 25.03 0.69 -7.45
CA TYR A 12 24.15 1.00 -8.59
C TYR A 12 24.46 2.34 -9.25
N LEU A 13 24.92 3.31 -8.46
CA LEU A 13 25.20 4.69 -8.88
C LEU A 13 26.66 4.92 -9.32
N SER A 14 27.54 3.94 -9.14
CA SER A 14 28.97 4.09 -9.42
C SER A 14 29.23 4.40 -10.89
N GLY A 15 30.08 5.40 -11.15
CA GLY A 15 30.43 5.86 -12.49
C GLY A 15 29.38 6.76 -13.17
N LEU A 16 28.32 7.15 -12.46
CA LEU A 16 27.40 8.21 -12.88
C LEU A 16 27.76 9.49 -12.13
N ASP A 17 27.96 10.59 -12.86
CA ASP A 17 28.23 11.90 -12.27
C ASP A 17 27.01 12.84 -12.36
N GLU A 18 26.14 12.60 -13.34
CA GLU A 18 24.95 13.42 -13.58
C GLU A 18 23.77 12.98 -12.68
N PRO A 19 23.17 13.90 -11.90
CA PRO A 19 22.07 13.58 -11.00
C PRO A 19 20.84 12.98 -11.70
N ALA A 20 20.55 13.39 -12.94
CA ALA A 20 19.43 12.84 -13.70
C ALA A 20 19.63 11.34 -13.99
N ASP A 21 20.82 10.96 -14.44
CA ASP A 21 21.17 9.57 -14.73
C ASP A 21 21.17 8.72 -13.46
N MET A 22 21.62 9.28 -12.33
CA MET A 22 21.51 8.62 -11.03
C MET A 22 20.05 8.31 -10.67
N TRP A 23 19.14 9.27 -10.88
CA TRP A 23 17.71 9.06 -10.61
C TRP A 23 17.08 8.03 -11.52
N ASP A 24 17.40 8.04 -12.81
CA ASP A 24 16.91 7.05 -13.75
C ASP A 24 17.42 5.65 -13.43
N ARG A 25 18.69 5.52 -13.01
CA ARG A 25 19.26 4.26 -12.57
C ARG A 25 18.61 3.74 -11.29
N LEU A 26 18.34 4.60 -10.32
CA LEU A 26 17.60 4.23 -9.11
C LEU A 26 16.18 3.78 -9.46
N ARG A 27 15.50 4.47 -10.37
CA ARG A 27 14.19 4.05 -10.86
C ARG A 27 14.28 2.66 -11.50
N GLU A 28 15.22 2.44 -12.41
CA GLU A 28 15.40 1.16 -13.08
C GLU A 28 15.63 0.00 -12.10
N LYS A 29 16.47 0.21 -11.07
CA LYS A 29 16.85 -0.85 -10.13
C LYS A 29 15.86 -1.06 -8.98
N LEU A 30 15.18 -0.02 -8.53
CA LEU A 30 14.38 -0.04 -7.31
C LEU A 30 12.88 0.09 -7.56
N ASP A 31 12.46 0.61 -8.72
CA ASP A 31 11.04 0.69 -9.07
C ASP A 31 10.52 -0.66 -9.56
N THR A 32 10.27 -1.53 -8.59
CA THR A 32 9.60 -2.81 -8.81
C THR A 32 8.25 -2.67 -9.53
N ALA A 33 7.57 -1.52 -9.48
CA ALA A 33 6.30 -1.31 -10.19
C ALA A 33 6.50 -0.90 -11.66
N ALA A 34 7.73 -0.62 -12.10
CA ALA A 34 8.04 -0.27 -13.48
C ALA A 34 7.81 -1.44 -14.47
N SER A 35 7.81 -2.68 -13.99
CA SER A 35 7.55 -3.87 -14.81
C SER A 35 6.18 -4.48 -14.53
N ARG A 36 5.54 -5.04 -15.57
CA ARG A 36 4.26 -5.76 -15.42
C ARG A 36 4.34 -6.95 -14.46
N ALA A 37 5.48 -7.65 -14.43
CA ALA A 37 5.72 -8.76 -13.51
C ALA A 37 5.77 -8.26 -12.06
N GLY A 38 6.46 -7.15 -11.81
CA GLY A 38 6.53 -6.56 -10.48
C GLY A 38 5.21 -5.95 -10.03
N GLN A 39 4.44 -5.30 -10.92
CA GLN A 39 3.06 -4.88 -10.65
C GLN A 39 2.20 -6.06 -10.20
N THR A 40 2.25 -7.17 -10.94
CA THR A 40 1.54 -8.42 -10.59
C THR A 40 1.94 -8.95 -9.22
N MET A 41 3.22 -8.90 -8.89
CA MET A 41 3.70 -9.33 -7.57
C MET A 41 3.18 -8.43 -6.45
N ILE A 42 3.16 -7.12 -6.65
CA ILE A 42 2.63 -6.15 -5.67
C ILE A 42 1.13 -6.35 -5.49
N ALA A 43 0.36 -6.49 -6.57
CA ALA A 43 -1.08 -6.75 -6.50
C ALA A 43 -1.39 -8.08 -5.80
N ARG A 44 -0.59 -9.12 -6.06
CA ARG A 44 -0.68 -10.38 -5.33
C ARG A 44 -0.42 -10.20 -3.84
N GLN A 45 0.61 -9.44 -3.45
CA GLN A 45 0.90 -9.14 -2.05
C GLN A 45 -0.25 -8.37 -1.38
N PHE A 46 -0.87 -7.42 -2.08
CA PHE A 46 -2.07 -6.74 -1.61
C PHE A 46 -3.20 -7.74 -1.32
N ASN A 47 -3.57 -8.57 -2.29
CA ASN A 47 -4.66 -9.56 -2.17
C ASN A 47 -4.39 -10.65 -1.11
N GLN A 48 -3.13 -10.90 -0.77
CA GLN A 48 -2.74 -11.87 0.26
C GLN A 48 -2.59 -11.24 1.65
N SER A 49 -2.56 -9.91 1.73
CA SER A 49 -2.33 -9.19 2.98
C SER A 49 -3.53 -9.33 3.90
N LYS A 50 -3.26 -9.73 5.15
CA LYS A 50 -4.24 -9.82 6.24
C LYS A 50 -3.70 -9.12 7.49
N PRO A 51 -4.58 -8.68 8.40
CA PRO A 51 -4.19 -8.25 9.73
C PRO A 51 -3.38 -9.34 10.45
N GLU A 52 -2.31 -8.94 11.12
CA GLU A 52 -1.51 -9.84 11.94
C GLU A 52 -2.10 -9.89 13.37
N PRO A 53 -2.20 -11.07 14.00
CA PRO A 53 -2.62 -11.17 15.39
C PRO A 53 -1.70 -10.34 16.29
N ASN A 54 -2.28 -9.66 17.29
CA ASN A 54 -1.55 -8.84 18.27
C ASN A 54 -0.74 -7.68 17.67
N GLN A 55 -1.06 -7.25 16.45
CA GLN A 55 -0.51 -6.02 15.86
C GLN A 55 -1.62 -4.99 15.71
N PRO A 56 -1.32 -3.69 15.87
CA PRO A 56 -2.31 -2.63 15.63
C PRO A 56 -2.84 -2.70 14.20
N ILE A 57 -4.15 -2.53 14.02
CA ILE A 57 -4.82 -2.57 12.73
C ILE A 57 -4.29 -1.47 11.80
N GLN A 58 -3.85 -0.35 12.37
CA GLN A 58 -3.19 0.73 11.64
C GLN A 58 -1.95 0.26 10.86
N ARG A 59 -1.20 -0.72 11.39
CA ARG A 59 -0.04 -1.30 10.68
C ARG A 59 -0.47 -2.03 9.42
N TYR A 60 -1.58 -2.75 9.49
CA TYR A 60 -2.18 -3.43 8.34
C TYR A 60 -2.72 -2.42 7.31
N LEU A 61 -3.48 -1.41 7.73
CA LEU A 61 -3.99 -0.35 6.85
C LEU A 61 -2.86 0.40 6.13
N SER A 62 -1.80 0.73 6.86
CA SER A 62 -0.61 1.40 6.29
C SER A 62 0.06 0.57 5.19
N ARG A 63 0.10 -0.76 5.37
CA ARG A 63 0.64 -1.70 4.37
C ARG A 63 -0.22 -1.74 3.12
N LEU A 64 -1.54 -1.81 3.26
CA LEU A 64 -2.45 -1.75 2.11
C LEU A 64 -2.29 -0.44 1.31
N LEU A 65 -2.24 0.71 2.02
CA LEU A 65 -2.04 2.01 1.39
C LEU A 65 -0.68 2.12 0.69
N GLN A 66 0.35 1.43 1.18
CA GLN A 66 1.64 1.37 0.50
C GLN A 66 1.55 0.62 -0.83
N PHE A 67 0.85 -0.52 -0.88
CA PHE A 67 0.63 -1.24 -2.14
C PHE A 67 -0.17 -0.41 -3.14
N ARG A 68 -1.27 0.22 -2.68
CA ARG A 68 -2.09 1.11 -3.52
C ARG A 68 -1.28 2.26 -4.11
N ARG A 69 -0.42 2.91 -3.31
CA ARG A 69 0.47 3.98 -3.79
C ARG A 69 1.49 3.48 -4.81
N ARG A 70 2.07 2.29 -4.60
CA ARG A 70 3.04 1.70 -5.54
C ARG A 70 2.43 1.31 -6.88
N LEU A 71 1.14 0.98 -6.90
CA LEU A 71 0.41 0.63 -8.12
C LEU A 71 -0.31 1.84 -8.75
N ALA A 72 -0.27 3.01 -8.13
CA ALA A 72 -0.94 4.21 -8.63
C ALA A 72 -0.39 4.59 -10.00
N GLY A 73 -1.29 4.88 -10.96
CA GLY A 73 -0.91 5.22 -12.33
C GLY A 73 -0.44 4.04 -13.18
N THR A 74 -0.48 2.81 -12.66
CA THR A 74 -0.19 1.58 -13.43
C THR A 74 -1.47 0.91 -13.92
N GLU A 75 -1.35 -0.06 -14.83
CA GLU A 75 -2.48 -0.88 -15.28
C GLU A 75 -3.10 -1.73 -14.15
N GLN A 76 -2.37 -1.95 -13.04
CA GLN A 76 -2.84 -2.68 -11.87
C GLN A 76 -3.18 -1.76 -10.69
N ALA A 77 -3.53 -0.49 -10.96
CA ALA A 77 -3.98 0.42 -9.93
C ALA A 77 -5.16 -0.17 -9.14
N ILE A 78 -5.10 -0.04 -7.81
CA ILE A 78 -6.14 -0.51 -6.91
C ILE A 78 -7.21 0.58 -6.78
N SER A 79 -8.42 0.30 -7.25
CA SER A 79 -9.59 1.17 -7.12
C SER A 79 -10.07 1.25 -5.67
N ASP A 80 -10.85 2.29 -5.34
CA ASP A 80 -11.48 2.40 -4.03
C ASP A 80 -12.40 1.21 -3.71
N GLU A 81 -13.12 0.72 -4.72
CA GLU A 81 -14.00 -0.45 -4.59
C GLU A 81 -13.20 -1.72 -4.26
N ALA A 82 -12.15 -2.02 -5.03
CA ALA A 82 -11.32 -3.19 -4.80
C ALA A 82 -10.60 -3.09 -3.44
N PHE A 83 -10.18 -1.88 -3.04
CA PHE A 83 -9.59 -1.64 -1.74
C PHE A 83 -10.56 -1.92 -0.61
N SER A 84 -11.77 -1.36 -0.70
CA SER A 84 -12.81 -1.51 0.32
C SER A 84 -13.26 -2.95 0.46
N LEU A 85 -13.49 -3.64 -0.66
CA LEU A 85 -13.90 -5.05 -0.68
C LEU A 85 -12.82 -5.96 -0.07
N HIS A 86 -11.54 -5.72 -0.39
CA HIS A 86 -10.44 -6.44 0.23
C HIS A 86 -10.36 -6.19 1.73
N LEU A 87 -10.46 -4.92 2.15
CA LEU A 87 -10.43 -4.53 3.55
C LEU A 87 -11.55 -5.21 4.33
N ILE A 88 -12.80 -5.10 3.87
CA ILE A 88 -13.98 -5.71 4.51
C ILE A 88 -13.85 -7.23 4.60
N SER A 89 -13.37 -7.90 3.55
CA SER A 89 -13.29 -9.36 3.50
C SER A 89 -12.16 -9.97 4.32
N THR A 90 -11.19 -9.17 4.77
CA THR A 90 -10.01 -9.66 5.50
C THR A 90 -9.89 -9.13 6.92
N LEU A 91 -10.76 -8.20 7.32
CA LEU A 91 -10.84 -7.72 8.69
C LEU A 91 -11.28 -8.83 9.67
N PRO A 92 -10.80 -8.80 10.92
CA PRO A 92 -11.32 -9.67 11.96
C PRO A 92 -12.79 -9.34 12.26
N THR A 93 -13.56 -10.35 12.66
CA THR A 93 -14.99 -10.20 12.94
C THR A 93 -15.32 -9.22 14.06
N THR A 94 -14.34 -8.89 14.92
CA THR A 94 -14.46 -7.85 15.96
C THR A 94 -14.78 -6.47 15.38
N PHE A 95 -14.46 -6.22 14.11
CA PHE A 95 -14.72 -4.96 13.43
C PHE A 95 -16.05 -4.95 12.64
N ASN A 96 -16.80 -6.05 12.60
CA ASN A 96 -18.01 -6.17 11.77
C ASN A 96 -19.02 -5.06 12.05
N SER A 97 -19.31 -4.76 13.33
CA SER A 97 -20.25 -3.70 13.68
C SER A 97 -19.81 -2.33 13.17
N SER A 98 -18.51 -2.04 13.20
CA SER A 98 -17.95 -0.78 12.69
C SER A 98 -18.04 -0.69 11.17
N VAL A 99 -17.82 -1.82 10.48
CA VAL A 99 -17.99 -1.92 9.02
C VAL A 99 -19.46 -1.72 8.64
N ASP A 100 -20.39 -2.39 9.32
CA ASP A 100 -21.83 -2.25 9.06
C ASP A 100 -22.30 -0.81 9.21
N ILE A 101 -21.87 -0.11 10.27
CA ILE A 101 -22.19 1.31 10.49
C ILE A 101 -21.79 2.18 9.28
N VAL A 102 -20.65 1.90 8.65
CA VAL A 102 -20.16 2.65 7.49
C VAL A 102 -20.90 2.26 6.21
N LEU A 103 -21.13 0.96 6.00
CA LEU A 103 -21.79 0.46 4.79
C LEU A 103 -23.24 0.92 4.65
N TYR A 104 -23.94 1.14 5.78
CA TYR A 104 -25.33 1.59 5.79
C TYR A 104 -25.48 3.13 5.87
N GLN A 105 -24.41 3.90 5.63
CA GLN A 105 -24.51 5.36 5.58
C GLN A 105 -25.34 5.81 4.36
N PRO A 106 -26.33 6.72 4.53
CA PRO A 106 -27.19 7.16 3.44
C PRO A 106 -26.46 7.84 2.28
N GLU A 107 -25.33 8.45 2.55
CA GLU A 107 -24.51 9.19 1.58
C GLU A 107 -23.51 8.29 0.84
N GLY A 108 -23.51 6.99 1.13
CA GLY A 108 -22.46 6.06 0.75
C GLY A 108 -21.23 6.18 1.66
N TYR A 109 -20.15 5.48 1.30
CA TYR A 109 -18.92 5.46 2.08
C TYR A 109 -17.69 5.68 1.21
N THR A 110 -16.63 6.17 1.83
CA THR A 110 -15.31 6.30 1.22
C THR A 110 -14.30 5.38 1.91
N VAL A 111 -13.17 5.13 1.25
CA VAL A 111 -12.06 4.38 1.84
C VAL A 111 -11.56 5.08 3.11
N GLU A 112 -11.52 6.41 3.11
CA GLU A 112 -11.08 7.22 4.25
C GLU A 112 -12.00 7.04 5.46
N ASN A 113 -13.32 7.15 5.27
CA ASN A 113 -14.29 6.96 6.35
C ASN A 113 -14.27 5.53 6.89
N LEU A 114 -14.15 4.53 6.00
CA LEU A 114 -14.05 3.14 6.39
C LEU A 114 -12.81 2.89 7.27
N MET A 115 -11.64 3.37 6.83
CA MET A 115 -10.40 3.24 7.60
C MET A 115 -10.46 3.98 8.94
N ALA A 116 -10.98 5.21 8.96
CA ALA A 116 -11.13 5.99 10.18
C ALA A 116 -11.98 5.23 11.21
N LYS A 117 -13.11 4.66 10.78
CA LYS A 117 -14.01 3.91 11.69
C LYS A 117 -13.37 2.64 12.24
N ILE A 118 -12.57 1.94 11.43
CA ILE A 118 -11.82 0.77 11.87
C ILE A 118 -10.79 1.16 12.94
N VAL A 119 -10.09 2.28 12.76
CA VAL A 119 -9.09 2.76 13.74
C VAL A 119 -9.76 3.19 15.05
N GLU A 120 -10.89 3.90 14.98
CA GLU A 120 -11.67 4.26 16.18
C GLU A 120 -12.11 3.02 16.98
N ALA A 121 -12.52 1.96 16.28
CA ALA A 121 -12.98 0.72 16.89
C ALA A 121 -11.89 -0.07 17.61
N GLU A 122 -10.62 0.06 17.18
CA GLU A 122 -9.50 -0.56 17.88
C GLU A 122 -9.14 0.17 19.20
N ALA A 123 -9.44 1.46 19.28
CA ALA A 123 -9.14 2.29 20.46
C ALA A 123 -10.19 2.18 21.58
N THR A 124 -11.29 1.46 21.36
CA THR A 124 -12.44 1.32 22.26
C THR A 124 -12.43 -0.04 22.96
#